data_AF-A0A4R4VWT4-F1
#
_entry.id   AF-A0A4R4VWT4-F1
#
_cell.length_a   1.000
_cell.length_b   1.000
_cell.length_c   1.000
_cell.angle_alpha   90.00
_cell.angle_beta   90.00
_cell.angle_gamma   90.00
#
_symmetry.space_group_name_H-M   'P 1'
#
loop_
_entity.id
_entity.type
_entity.pdbx_description
1 polymer ?
#
loop_
_entity_poly.entity_id
_entity_poly.type
_entity_poly.pdbx_seq_one_letter_code
_entity_poly.pdbx_strand_id
1 'polypeptide(L)'
;MPAVRPRVAVARLPVSDRLLAGVLGPYVEWVPGRTAGEIGVDGRVAGGAVGGGEALPLLVAGDDARALARFAERIFAHARLRTLLAGDWGPRDLIEFHTRHKMQVLAHDPARYREAGRVVAGAGIRPPGAVAGEYAEVFRRALATPATVGKNVNVLQHCLGMLGLDPARRDEALAAIDAYRAGRAPLSRPATLLHRQATGYVRDQTYFAPYPDGLRDALGSLFPDEHPTGERQ
;
A
#
# COMPACT_ATOMS: atom_id res chain seq x y z
N MET A 1 12.12 -13.12 11.08
CA MET A 1 11.54 -12.16 12.03
C MET A 1 10.04 -12.40 12.07
N PRO A 2 9.39 -12.48 13.24
CA PRO A 2 7.93 -12.54 13.30
C PRO A 2 7.38 -11.28 12.62
N ALA A 3 6.36 -11.45 11.76
CA ALA A 3 5.76 -10.32 11.07
C ALA A 3 5.13 -9.38 12.12
N VAL A 4 5.65 -8.16 12.24
CA VAL A 4 5.06 -7.14 13.11
C VAL A 4 3.65 -6.88 12.62
N ARG A 5 2.65 -7.16 13.47
CA ARG A 5 1.27 -6.83 13.18
C ARG A 5 1.11 -5.32 13.24
N PRO A 6 0.64 -4.66 12.18
CA PRO A 6 0.41 -3.23 12.23
C PRO A 6 -0.57 -2.88 13.34
N ARG A 7 -0.26 -1.85 14.13
CA ARG A 7 -1.18 -1.29 15.12
C ARG A 7 -2.17 -0.35 14.42
N VAL A 8 -3.46 -0.50 14.69
CA VAL A 8 -4.56 0.29 14.08
C VAL A 8 -5.44 0.86 15.18
N ALA A 9 -5.62 2.19 15.16
CA ALA A 9 -6.56 2.88 16.03
C ALA A 9 -7.95 2.94 15.38
N VAL A 10 -8.99 2.83 16.20
CA VAL A 10 -10.39 2.81 15.73
C VAL A 10 -11.20 3.86 16.48
N ALA A 11 -11.88 4.74 15.73
CA ALA A 11 -12.78 5.75 16.29
C ALA A 11 -14.24 5.41 15.93
N ARG A 12 -14.99 4.86 16.90
CA ARG A 12 -16.39 4.37 16.81
C ARG A 12 -16.58 3.18 15.84
N LEU A 13 -17.28 2.14 16.29
CA LEU A 13 -17.55 0.91 15.51
C LEU A 13 -19.06 0.75 15.21
N PRO A 14 -19.56 1.11 14.02
CA PRO A 14 -20.79 0.56 13.44
C PRO A 14 -20.72 -0.97 13.20
N VAL A 15 -21.85 -1.61 12.86
CA VAL A 15 -21.96 -3.07 12.64
C VAL A 15 -21.03 -3.58 11.52
N SER A 16 -20.88 -2.79 10.44
CA SER A 16 -19.93 -3.03 9.35
C SER A 16 -18.47 -3.12 9.85
N ASP A 17 -18.14 -2.37 10.91
CA ASP A 17 -16.80 -2.40 11.47
C ASP A 17 -16.54 -3.63 12.34
N ARG A 18 -17.56 -4.34 12.86
CA ARG A 18 -17.34 -5.64 13.54
C ARG A 18 -16.91 -6.73 12.57
N LEU A 19 -17.50 -6.75 11.36
CA LEU A 19 -17.09 -7.68 10.30
C LEU A 19 -15.68 -7.33 9.81
N LEU A 20 -15.42 -6.06 9.55
CA LEU A 20 -14.08 -5.57 9.19
C LEU A 20 -13.05 -5.85 10.30
N ALA A 21 -13.41 -5.66 11.56
CA ALA A 21 -12.56 -5.98 12.70
C ALA A 21 -12.23 -7.48 12.78
N GLY A 22 -13.20 -8.33 12.43
CA GLY A 22 -12.99 -9.77 12.26
C GLY A 22 -12.03 -10.09 11.12
N VAL A 23 -12.18 -9.46 9.95
CA VAL A 23 -11.33 -9.68 8.77
C VAL A 23 -9.89 -9.20 8.97
N LEU A 24 -9.69 -8.01 9.56
CA LEU A 24 -8.37 -7.47 9.86
C LEU A 24 -7.76 -8.07 11.12
N GLY A 25 -8.58 -8.61 12.02
CA GLY A 25 -8.21 -9.12 13.34
C GLY A 25 -7.07 -10.15 13.38
N PRO A 26 -6.88 -11.02 12.36
CA PRO A 26 -5.70 -11.89 12.29
C PRO A 26 -4.40 -11.13 11.95
N TYR A 27 -4.50 -9.97 11.30
CA TYR A 27 -3.37 -9.28 10.69
C TYR A 27 -2.93 -8.02 11.44
N VAL A 28 -3.81 -7.34 12.17
CA VAL A 28 -3.53 -6.04 12.83
C VAL A 28 -3.75 -6.10 14.33
N GLU A 29 -2.94 -5.38 15.11
CA GLU A 29 -3.20 -5.18 16.54
C GLU A 29 -4.14 -3.98 16.72
N TRP A 30 -5.24 -4.18 17.44
CA TRP A 30 -6.18 -3.10 17.75
C TRP A 30 -5.70 -2.30 18.95
N VAL A 31 -5.64 -0.98 18.81
CA VAL A 31 -5.38 -0.07 19.93
C VAL A 31 -6.63 0.77 20.23
N PRO A 32 -6.94 1.03 21.50
CA PRO A 32 -8.03 1.94 21.87
C PRO A 32 -7.83 3.32 21.21
N GLY A 33 -8.78 3.74 20.38
CA GLY A 33 -8.72 5.03 19.69
C GLY A 33 -9.27 6.18 20.54
N ARG A 34 -8.76 7.39 20.29
CA ARG A 34 -9.46 8.63 20.67
C ARG A 34 -10.52 8.98 19.62
N THR A 35 -11.45 9.87 19.94
CA THR A 35 -12.59 10.22 19.09
C THR A 35 -12.16 10.82 17.74
N ALA A 36 -12.93 10.57 16.67
CA ALA A 36 -12.58 10.97 15.30
C ALA A 36 -12.38 12.49 15.12
N GLY A 37 -12.98 13.33 15.98
CA GLY A 37 -12.79 14.78 15.96
C GLY A 37 -11.40 15.25 16.43
N GLU A 38 -10.64 14.39 17.10
CA GLU A 38 -9.28 14.67 17.58
C GLU A 38 -8.21 14.19 16.60
N ILE A 39 -8.57 13.59 15.46
CA ILE A 39 -7.61 12.92 14.57
C ILE A 39 -7.75 13.44 13.15
N GLY A 40 -6.70 14.08 12.64
CA GLY A 40 -6.63 14.59 11.27
C GLY A 40 -6.73 13.47 10.23
N VAL A 41 -7.11 13.84 9.01
CA VAL A 41 -7.24 12.94 7.83
C VAL A 41 -5.98 12.15 7.47
N ASP A 42 -4.83 12.51 8.06
CA ASP A 42 -3.55 11.84 7.94
C ASP A 42 -3.22 10.88 9.10
N GLY A 43 -4.15 10.67 10.04
CA GLY A 43 -3.97 9.83 11.23
C GLY A 43 -3.24 10.51 12.39
N ARG A 44 -2.94 11.83 12.30
CA ARG A 44 -2.33 12.57 13.42
C ARG A 44 -3.38 12.99 14.44
N VAL A 45 -3.11 12.78 15.72
CA VAL A 45 -3.94 13.29 16.82
C VAL A 45 -3.64 14.79 17.01
N ALA A 46 -4.66 15.64 16.86
CA ALA A 46 -4.61 17.04 17.27
C ALA A 46 -4.66 17.11 18.81
N GLY A 47 -3.54 17.49 19.43
CA GLY A 47 -3.49 17.78 20.86
C GLY A 47 -3.35 16.54 21.76
N GLY A 48 -2.14 16.00 21.87
CA GLY A 48 -1.85 15.03 22.91
C GLY A 48 -0.54 14.30 22.71
N ALA A 49 0.52 14.81 23.34
CA ALA A 49 1.71 14.03 23.63
C ALA A 49 1.30 12.82 24.49
N VAL A 50 1.23 11.64 23.89
CA VAL A 50 1.47 10.39 24.61
C VAL A 50 2.85 9.95 24.17
N GLY A 51 3.73 9.72 25.15
CA GLY A 51 5.19 9.67 25.02
C GLY A 51 5.74 9.13 23.70
N GLY A 52 6.70 9.85 23.13
CA GLY A 52 7.64 9.28 22.16
C GLY A 52 7.06 8.82 20.82
N GLY A 53 6.13 9.59 20.24
CA GLY A 53 6.08 9.87 18.80
C GLY A 53 5.92 8.71 17.81
N GLU A 54 4.82 7.96 17.85
CA GLU A 54 4.38 7.12 16.72
C GLU A 54 2.93 7.47 16.33
N ALA A 55 2.73 8.07 15.14
CA ALA A 55 1.39 8.32 14.62
C ALA A 55 0.78 7.00 14.12
N LEU A 56 -0.22 6.49 14.86
CA LEU A 56 -0.92 5.25 14.52
C LEU A 56 -1.89 5.50 13.36
N PRO A 57 -1.93 4.62 12.33
CA PRO A 57 -2.91 4.76 11.26
C PRO A 57 -4.32 4.59 11.84
N LEU A 58 -5.19 5.56 11.53
CA LEU A 58 -6.60 5.54 11.91
C LEU A 58 -7.41 4.82 10.84
N LEU A 59 -8.19 3.81 11.25
CA LEU A 59 -9.27 3.27 10.43
C LEU A 59 -10.44 4.25 10.43
N VAL A 60 -10.64 4.92 9.30
CA VAL A 60 -11.92 5.54 8.96
C VAL A 60 -12.62 4.54 8.05
N ALA A 61 -13.77 4.04 8.48
CA ALA A 61 -14.57 3.10 7.70
C ALA A 61 -14.75 3.65 6.27
N GLY A 62 -14.38 2.83 5.28
CA GLY A 62 -14.67 3.11 3.88
C GLY A 62 -15.94 2.37 3.50
N ASP A 63 -16.83 3.02 2.77
CA ASP A 63 -18.14 2.46 2.38
C ASP A 63 -18.07 1.44 1.22
N ASP A 64 -16.88 1.19 0.66
CA ASP A 64 -16.67 0.30 -0.50
C ASP A 64 -15.39 -0.55 -0.39
N ALA A 65 -15.31 -1.65 -1.16
CA ALA A 65 -14.18 -2.58 -1.15
C ALA A 65 -12.86 -1.93 -1.57
N ARG A 66 -12.91 -0.89 -2.42
CA ARG A 66 -11.71 -0.20 -2.93
C ARG A 66 -11.11 0.69 -1.84
N ALA A 67 -11.93 1.35 -1.05
CA ALA A 67 -11.53 2.17 0.09
C ALA A 67 -10.87 1.31 1.16
N LEU A 68 -11.45 0.14 1.47
CA LEU A 68 -10.83 -0.81 2.39
C LEU A 68 -9.51 -1.37 1.88
N ALA A 69 -9.42 -1.72 0.59
CA ALA A 69 -8.17 -2.19 0.00
C ALA A 69 -7.05 -1.12 0.07
N ARG A 70 -7.38 0.15 -0.21
CA ARG A 70 -6.44 1.29 -0.05
C ARG A 70 -6.06 1.51 1.41
N PHE A 71 -7.01 1.36 2.32
CA PHE A 71 -6.75 1.49 3.75
C PHE A 71 -5.77 0.42 4.23
N ALA A 72 -6.05 -0.85 3.92
CA ALA A 72 -5.16 -1.96 4.23
C ALA A 72 -3.76 -1.72 3.65
N GLU A 73 -3.66 -1.38 2.37
CA GLU A 73 -2.40 -1.06 1.71
C GLU A 73 -1.56 -0.04 2.51
N ARG A 74 -2.18 1.08 2.91
CA ARG A 74 -1.50 2.13 3.67
C ARG A 74 -1.01 1.61 5.03
N ILE A 75 -1.83 0.88 5.78
CA ILE A 75 -1.45 0.33 7.08
C ILE A 75 -0.19 -0.54 6.96
N PHE A 76 -0.19 -1.50 6.03
CA PHE A 76 0.92 -2.44 5.91
C PHE A 76 2.19 -1.78 5.38
N ALA A 77 2.07 -0.84 4.44
CA ALA A 77 3.21 -0.07 3.96
C ALA A 77 3.85 0.76 5.08
N HIS A 78 3.04 1.42 5.89
CA HIS A 78 3.53 2.17 7.06
C HIS A 78 4.14 1.27 8.12
N ALA A 79 3.54 0.11 8.42
CA ALA A 79 4.10 -0.82 9.38
C ALA A 79 5.46 -1.38 8.95
N ARG A 80 5.64 -1.69 7.66
CA ARG A 80 6.95 -2.09 7.12
C ARG A 80 7.99 -1.00 7.31
N LEU A 81 7.64 0.26 7.05
CA LEU A 81 8.55 1.39 7.25
C LEU A 81 8.93 1.57 8.73
N ARG A 82 7.95 1.50 9.63
CA ARG A 82 8.21 1.61 11.08
C ARG A 82 9.08 0.47 11.59
N THR A 83 8.86 -0.75 11.10
CA THR A 83 9.69 -1.90 11.43
C THR A 83 11.15 -1.68 11.01
N LEU A 84 11.38 -1.15 9.80
CA LEU A 84 12.73 -0.77 9.36
C LEU A 84 13.36 0.28 10.28
N LEU A 85 12.64 1.38 10.54
CA LEU A 85 13.20 2.53 11.26
C LEU A 85 13.31 2.35 12.78
N ALA A 86 12.63 1.35 13.35
CA ALA A 86 12.71 1.01 14.78
C ALA A 86 13.91 0.11 15.11
N GLY A 87 14.49 -0.56 14.13
CA GLY A 87 15.69 -1.37 14.30
C GLY A 87 16.98 -0.61 14.01
N ASP A 88 18.11 -1.29 14.17
CA ASP A 88 19.40 -0.82 13.66
C ASP A 88 19.41 -1.00 12.13
N TRP A 89 19.14 0.08 11.40
CA TRP A 89 19.13 0.10 9.94
C TRP A 89 20.35 0.85 9.39
N GLY A 90 20.90 0.35 8.30
CA GLY A 90 21.94 1.01 7.51
C GLY A 90 21.42 1.53 6.17
N PRO A 91 22.27 2.24 5.40
CA PRO A 91 21.90 2.79 4.09
C PRO A 91 21.35 1.73 3.11
N ARG A 92 21.94 0.53 3.13
CA ARG A 92 21.51 -0.60 2.30
C ARG A 92 20.07 -1.02 2.58
N ASP A 93 19.66 -1.04 3.85
CA ASP A 93 18.33 -1.46 4.25
C ASP A 93 17.26 -0.47 3.75
N LEU A 94 17.57 0.84 3.80
CA LEU A 94 16.68 1.87 3.25
C LEU A 94 16.59 1.78 1.71
N ILE A 95 17.71 1.51 1.03
CA ILE A 95 17.74 1.30 -0.41
C ILE A 95 16.89 0.09 -0.79
N GLU A 96 17.06 -1.04 -0.10
CA GLU A 96 16.29 -2.26 -0.34
C GLU A 96 14.80 -2.05 -0.06
N PHE A 97 14.46 -1.40 1.05
CA PHE A 97 13.09 -1.02 1.38
C PHE A 97 12.46 -0.17 0.28
N HIS A 98 13.14 0.90 -0.15
CA HIS A 98 12.65 1.77 -1.20
C HIS A 98 12.51 1.02 -2.52
N THR A 99 13.48 0.17 -2.86
CA THR A 99 13.49 -0.66 -4.07
C THR A 99 12.24 -1.52 -4.16
N ARG A 100 11.82 -2.15 -3.05
CA ARG A 100 10.58 -2.95 -2.97
C ARG A 100 9.30 -2.12 -3.07
N HIS A 101 9.31 -0.87 -2.60
CA HIS A 101 8.13 0.01 -2.61
C HIS A 101 8.06 0.95 -3.81
N LYS A 102 9.05 0.90 -4.70
CA LYS A 102 9.26 1.88 -5.76
C LYS A 102 8.04 2.00 -6.69
N MET A 103 7.49 0.86 -7.12
CA MET A 103 6.27 0.85 -7.96
C MET A 103 5.03 1.27 -7.19
N GLN A 104 4.95 0.94 -5.89
CA GLN A 104 3.85 1.36 -5.03
C GLN A 104 3.83 2.88 -4.88
N VAL A 105 4.95 3.51 -4.56
CA VAL A 105 5.06 4.98 -4.47
C VAL A 105 4.75 5.64 -5.82
N LEU A 106 5.22 5.06 -6.94
CA LEU A 106 4.95 5.58 -8.28
C LEU A 106 3.45 5.56 -8.64
N ALA A 107 2.72 4.51 -8.25
CA ALA A 107 1.29 4.38 -8.49
C ALA A 107 0.49 5.48 -7.77
N HIS A 108 0.95 5.92 -6.60
CA HIS A 108 0.29 6.95 -5.81
C HIS A 108 0.73 8.36 -6.20
N ASP A 109 2.03 8.63 -6.29
CA ASP A 109 2.56 9.96 -6.53
C ASP A 109 3.93 9.95 -7.25
N PRO A 110 3.96 10.20 -8.57
CA PRO A 110 5.20 10.28 -9.35
C PRO A 110 6.16 11.42 -8.93
N ALA A 111 5.68 12.49 -8.30
CA ALA A 111 6.55 13.55 -7.79
C ALA A 111 7.28 13.07 -6.54
N ARG A 112 6.54 12.47 -5.59
CA ARG A 112 7.11 11.91 -4.35
C ARG A 112 7.98 10.69 -4.62
N TYR A 113 7.70 9.93 -5.68
CA TYR A 113 8.60 8.89 -6.17
C TYR A 113 10.00 9.41 -6.47
N ARG A 114 10.12 10.54 -7.19
CA ARG A 114 11.42 11.15 -7.51
C ARG A 114 12.08 11.73 -6.27
N GLU A 115 11.28 12.36 -5.42
CA GLU A 115 11.72 12.91 -4.14
C GLU A 115 12.29 11.81 -3.23
N ALA A 116 11.57 10.70 -3.05
CA ALA A 116 12.00 9.56 -2.25
C ALA A 116 13.33 8.99 -2.77
N GLY A 117 13.47 8.86 -4.10
CA GLY A 117 14.74 8.43 -4.71
C GLY A 117 15.91 9.34 -4.37
N ARG A 118 15.71 10.67 -4.34
CA ARG A 118 16.74 11.63 -3.92
C ARG A 118 17.09 11.49 -2.43
N VAL A 119 16.09 11.29 -1.57
CA VAL A 119 16.34 11.08 -0.13
C VAL A 119 17.18 9.82 0.09
N VAL A 120 16.81 8.72 -0.57
CA VAL A 120 17.51 7.43 -0.49
C VAL A 120 18.94 7.53 -1.02
N ALA A 121 19.18 8.29 -2.09
CA ALA A 121 20.53 8.53 -2.60
C ALA A 121 21.44 9.28 -1.61
N GLY A 122 20.87 10.01 -0.65
CA GLY A 122 21.61 10.65 0.44
C GLY A 122 21.93 9.72 1.62
N ALA A 123 21.43 8.48 1.63
CA ALA A 123 21.70 7.52 2.68
C ALA A 123 23.20 7.15 2.71
N GLY A 124 23.81 7.19 3.89
CA GLY A 124 25.25 6.95 4.07
C GLY A 124 26.12 8.20 3.93
N ILE A 125 25.57 9.31 3.43
CA ILE A 125 26.24 10.63 3.39
C ILE A 125 25.66 11.55 4.47
N ARG A 126 24.34 11.57 4.61
CA ARG A 126 23.61 12.42 5.56
C ARG A 126 23.39 11.70 6.90
N PRO A 127 23.18 12.44 8.01
CA PRO A 127 22.85 11.84 9.31
C PRO A 127 21.63 10.91 9.20
N PRO A 128 21.69 9.66 9.73
CA PRO A 128 20.62 8.68 9.58
C PRO A 128 19.25 9.18 10.03
N GLY A 129 19.17 9.87 11.18
CA GLY A 129 17.92 10.43 11.69
C GLY A 129 17.26 11.46 10.75
N ALA A 130 18.07 12.29 10.07
CA ALA A 130 17.56 13.26 9.10
C ALA A 130 17.01 12.57 7.84
N VAL A 131 17.72 11.54 7.34
CA VAL A 131 17.28 10.75 6.18
C VAL A 131 15.99 9.99 6.51
N ALA A 132 15.93 9.34 7.67
CA ALA A 132 14.74 8.61 8.11
C ALA A 132 13.52 9.52 8.23
N GLY A 133 13.66 10.68 8.89
CA GLY A 133 12.56 11.63 9.07
C GLY A 133 12.02 12.16 7.73
N GLU A 134 12.91 12.56 6.83
CA GLU A 134 12.52 13.04 5.50
C GLU A 134 11.90 11.93 4.65
N TYR A 135 12.51 10.75 4.60
CA TYR A 135 11.98 9.62 3.84
C TYR A 135 10.60 9.21 4.34
N ALA A 136 10.40 9.15 5.66
CA ALA A 136 9.12 8.80 6.25
C ALA A 136 8.01 9.80 5.89
N GLU A 137 8.32 11.09 5.89
CA GLU A 137 7.37 12.11 5.48
C GLU A 137 7.03 12.02 3.99
N VAL A 138 8.02 11.84 3.12
CA VAL A 138 7.80 11.67 1.67
C VAL A 138 6.96 10.43 1.38
N PHE A 139 7.29 9.30 2.00
CA PHE A 139 6.59 8.03 1.85
C PHE A 139 5.13 8.14 2.30
N ARG A 140 4.88 8.80 3.44
CA ARG A 140 3.54 9.06 3.96
C ARG A 140 2.72 9.94 3.03
N ARG A 141 3.29 11.03 2.53
CA ARG A 141 2.62 11.94 1.60
C ARG A 141 2.29 11.26 0.27
N ALA A 142 3.18 10.39 -0.21
CA ALA A 142 2.91 9.60 -1.41
C ALA A 142 1.66 8.73 -1.20
N LEU A 143 1.66 7.87 -0.18
CA LEU A 143 0.58 6.90 0.05
C LEU A 143 -0.75 7.53 0.49
N ALA A 144 -0.75 8.78 0.96
CA ALA A 144 -1.97 9.54 1.20
C ALA A 144 -2.70 9.93 -0.10
N THR A 145 -2.00 9.96 -1.24
CA THR A 145 -2.59 10.31 -2.54
C THR A 145 -3.23 9.06 -3.17
N PRO A 146 -4.50 9.09 -3.59
CA PRO A 146 -5.10 7.95 -4.29
C PRO A 146 -4.39 7.62 -5.61
N ALA A 147 -4.12 6.33 -5.85
CA ALA A 147 -3.65 5.85 -7.13
C ALA A 147 -4.78 5.93 -8.17
N THR A 148 -4.51 6.60 -9.30
CA THR A 148 -5.48 6.73 -10.40
C THR A 148 -5.30 5.59 -11.41
N VAL A 149 -6.31 5.36 -12.26
CA VAL A 149 -6.22 4.38 -13.35
C VAL A 149 -4.99 4.65 -14.22
N GLY A 150 -4.76 5.90 -14.62
CA GLY A 150 -3.62 6.28 -15.44
C GLY A 150 -2.27 5.99 -14.77
N LYS A 151 -2.11 6.28 -13.47
CA LYS A 151 -0.88 5.99 -12.73
C LYS A 151 -0.64 4.48 -12.59
N ASN A 152 -1.69 3.70 -12.35
CA ASN A 152 -1.60 2.25 -12.32
C ASN A 152 -1.24 1.66 -13.68
N VAL A 153 -1.85 2.13 -14.77
CA VAL A 153 -1.48 1.72 -16.14
C VAL A 153 0.00 2.00 -16.40
N ASN A 154 0.48 3.18 -16.03
CA ASN A 154 1.90 3.53 -16.16
C ASN A 154 2.82 2.56 -15.39
N VAL A 155 2.46 2.21 -14.15
CA VAL A 155 3.22 1.22 -13.35
C VAL A 155 3.17 -0.17 -13.98
N LEU A 156 1.99 -0.64 -14.40
CA LEU A 156 1.83 -1.95 -15.03
C LEU A 156 2.64 -2.06 -16.33
N GLN A 157 2.65 -1.01 -17.16
CA GLN A 157 3.45 -0.96 -18.38
C GLN A 157 4.95 -0.93 -18.07
N HIS A 158 5.37 -0.19 -17.04
CA HIS A 158 6.76 -0.17 -16.59
C HIS A 158 7.20 -1.58 -16.12
N CYS A 159 6.37 -2.25 -15.32
CA CYS A 159 6.61 -3.63 -14.90
C CYS A 159 6.66 -4.59 -16.08
N LEU A 160 5.71 -4.51 -17.01
CA LEU A 160 5.68 -5.34 -18.21
C LEU A 160 6.97 -5.19 -19.04
N GLY A 161 7.51 -3.98 -19.18
CA GLY A 161 8.77 -3.73 -19.88
C GLY A 161 9.99 -4.39 -19.23
N MET A 162 9.91 -4.77 -17.95
CA MET A 162 10.96 -5.49 -17.24
C MET A 162 10.78 -7.02 -17.29
N LEU A 163 9.61 -7.51 -17.70
CA LEU A 163 9.33 -8.93 -17.84
C LEU A 163 9.74 -9.36 -19.25
N GLY A 164 10.81 -10.14 -19.37
CA GLY A 164 11.26 -10.72 -20.65
C GLY A 164 10.31 -11.81 -21.16
N LEU A 165 9.08 -11.43 -21.51
CA LEU A 165 8.01 -12.34 -21.94
C LEU A 165 8.09 -12.63 -23.44
N ASP A 166 7.65 -13.83 -23.83
CA ASP A 166 7.37 -14.13 -25.23
C ASP A 166 6.19 -13.29 -25.76
N PRO A 167 6.04 -13.17 -27.11
CA PRO A 167 5.00 -12.32 -27.70
C PRO A 167 3.58 -12.65 -27.22
N ALA A 168 3.23 -13.93 -27.11
CA ALA A 168 1.87 -14.35 -26.73
C ALA A 168 1.52 -13.91 -25.29
N ARG A 169 2.43 -14.13 -24.34
CA ARG A 169 2.26 -13.68 -22.95
C ARG A 169 2.26 -12.16 -22.82
N ARG A 170 3.04 -11.48 -23.66
CA ARG A 170 3.07 -10.01 -23.70
C ARG A 170 1.73 -9.44 -24.19
N ASP A 171 1.15 -10.04 -25.23
CA ASP A 171 -0.13 -9.62 -25.78
C ASP A 171 -1.29 -9.85 -24.78
N GLU A 172 -1.27 -10.99 -24.07
CA GLU A 172 -2.22 -11.26 -22.98
C GLU A 172 -2.12 -10.18 -21.88
N ALA A 173 -0.90 -9.82 -21.47
CA ALA A 173 -0.66 -8.79 -20.47
C ALA A 173 -1.15 -7.41 -20.93
N LEU A 174 -0.89 -7.03 -22.18
CA LEU A 174 -1.37 -5.78 -22.77
C LEU A 174 -2.89 -5.73 -22.80
N ALA A 175 -3.55 -6.80 -23.25
CA ALA A 175 -5.00 -6.89 -23.28
C ALA A 175 -5.62 -6.74 -21.87
N ALA A 176 -4.99 -7.33 -20.85
CA ALA A 176 -5.43 -7.18 -19.46
C ALA A 176 -5.25 -5.74 -18.94
N ILE A 177 -4.15 -5.06 -19.29
CA ILE A 177 -3.91 -3.65 -18.95
C ILE A 177 -4.95 -2.75 -19.64
N ASP A 178 -5.26 -3.00 -20.91
CA ASP A 178 -6.25 -2.21 -21.66
C ASP A 178 -7.68 -2.43 -21.15
N ALA A 179 -8.03 -3.66 -20.76
CA ALA A 179 -9.31 -3.93 -20.10
C ALA A 179 -9.44 -3.14 -18.78
N TYR A 180 -8.38 -3.10 -17.96
CA TYR A 180 -8.35 -2.29 -16.74
C TYR A 180 -8.44 -0.78 -17.04
N ARG A 181 -7.67 -0.29 -18.02
CA ARG A 181 -7.68 1.10 -18.46
C ARG A 181 -9.08 1.55 -18.89
N ALA A 182 -9.82 0.68 -19.57
CA ALA A 182 -11.19 0.91 -20.02
C ALA A 182 -12.25 0.69 -18.92
N GLY A 183 -11.86 0.34 -17.68
CA GLY A 183 -12.80 0.05 -16.59
C GLY A 183 -13.56 -1.28 -16.74
N ARG A 184 -13.19 -2.12 -17.71
CA ARG A 184 -13.82 -3.44 -17.98
C ARG A 184 -13.27 -4.57 -17.11
N ALA A 185 -12.20 -4.30 -16.37
CA ALA A 185 -11.61 -5.25 -15.43
C ALA A 185 -11.08 -4.53 -14.18
N PRO A 186 -11.05 -5.18 -13.01
CA PRO A 186 -10.39 -4.64 -11.83
C PRO A 186 -8.86 -4.63 -12.00
N LEU A 187 -8.17 -3.79 -11.22
CA LEU A 187 -6.70 -3.73 -11.18
C LEU A 187 -6.06 -5.09 -10.85
N SER A 188 -6.74 -5.90 -10.04
CA SER A 188 -6.26 -7.23 -9.65
C SER A 188 -5.99 -8.15 -10.83
N ARG A 189 -6.72 -8.01 -11.95
CA ARG A 189 -6.54 -8.85 -13.15
C ARG A 189 -5.15 -8.65 -13.78
N PRO A 190 -4.78 -7.46 -14.30
CA PRO A 190 -3.44 -7.26 -14.85
C PRO A 190 -2.35 -7.39 -13.79
N ALA A 191 -2.58 -6.95 -12.54
CA ALA A 191 -1.58 -7.06 -11.48
C ALA A 191 -1.22 -8.53 -11.18
N THR A 192 -2.22 -9.41 -11.06
CA THR A 192 -2.00 -10.85 -10.80
C THR A 192 -1.31 -11.52 -11.98
N LEU A 193 -1.72 -11.18 -13.21
CA LEU A 193 -1.12 -11.72 -14.42
C LEU A 193 0.37 -11.37 -14.49
N LEU A 194 0.74 -10.09 -14.33
CA LEU A 194 2.15 -9.68 -14.32
C LEU A 194 2.92 -10.33 -13.16
N HIS A 195 2.34 -10.37 -11.96
CA HIS A 195 3.01 -10.92 -10.77
C HIS A 195 3.31 -12.42 -10.88
N ARG A 196 2.47 -13.19 -11.60
CA ARG A 196 2.70 -14.61 -11.88
C ARG A 196 3.87 -14.85 -12.83
N GLN A 197 4.13 -13.91 -13.74
CA GLN A 197 5.27 -13.99 -14.66
C GLN A 197 6.53 -13.32 -14.11
N ALA A 198 6.42 -12.62 -12.96
CA ALA A 198 7.49 -11.82 -12.41
C ALA A 198 8.59 -12.66 -11.75
N THR A 199 9.83 -12.28 -12.01
CA THR A 199 11.03 -12.77 -11.33
C THR A 199 11.85 -11.57 -10.81
N GLY A 200 12.75 -11.84 -9.86
CA GLY A 200 13.66 -10.84 -9.31
C GLY A 200 12.97 -9.56 -8.84
N TYR A 201 13.49 -8.40 -9.27
CA TYR A 201 13.04 -7.08 -8.83
C TYR A 201 11.52 -6.84 -8.97
N VAL A 202 10.88 -7.33 -10.05
CA VAL A 202 9.44 -7.13 -10.28
C VAL A 202 8.63 -7.96 -9.30
N ARG A 203 9.10 -9.18 -8.99
CA ARG A 203 8.44 -10.10 -8.06
C ARG A 203 8.42 -9.53 -6.63
N ASP A 204 9.48 -8.83 -6.26
CA ASP A 204 9.65 -8.28 -4.91
C ASP A 204 8.93 -6.94 -4.70
N GLN A 205 8.23 -6.41 -5.73
CA GLN A 205 7.49 -5.15 -5.58
C GLN A 205 6.27 -5.32 -4.68
N THR A 206 6.18 -4.51 -3.62
CA THR A 206 5.00 -4.44 -2.75
C THR A 206 3.75 -3.94 -3.48
N TYR A 207 3.90 -3.37 -4.67
CA TYR A 207 2.78 -3.05 -5.56
C TYR A 207 1.90 -4.28 -5.87
N PHE A 208 2.51 -5.46 -6.04
CA PHE A 208 1.78 -6.69 -6.35
C PHE A 208 1.27 -7.42 -5.11
N ALA A 209 1.96 -7.26 -3.97
CA ALA A 209 1.63 -7.83 -2.68
C ALA A 209 1.64 -6.75 -1.57
N PRO A 210 0.66 -5.81 -1.57
CA PRO A 210 0.68 -4.66 -0.66
C PRO A 210 0.44 -5.03 0.80
N TYR A 211 -0.22 -6.15 1.04
CA TYR A 211 -0.62 -6.71 2.33
C TYR A 211 -0.62 -8.24 2.26
N PRO A 212 -0.76 -8.97 3.39
CA PRO A 212 -0.70 -10.43 3.42
C PRO A 212 -1.70 -11.11 2.48
N ASP A 213 -1.31 -12.28 1.97
CA ASP A 213 -2.17 -13.11 1.13
C ASP A 213 -3.47 -13.48 1.85
N GLY A 214 -4.56 -13.64 1.10
CA GLY A 214 -5.90 -13.90 1.62
C GLY A 214 -6.63 -12.66 2.18
N LEU A 215 -5.93 -11.60 2.58
CA LEU A 215 -6.60 -10.39 3.07
C LEU A 215 -7.41 -9.69 1.98
N ARG A 216 -6.94 -9.69 0.71
CA ARG A 216 -7.71 -9.09 -0.41
C ARG A 216 -9.09 -9.71 -0.53
N ASP A 217 -9.13 -11.03 -0.57
CA ASP A 217 -10.35 -11.79 -0.82
C ASP A 217 -11.29 -11.68 0.38
N ALA A 218 -10.73 -11.71 1.60
CA ALA A 218 -11.49 -11.46 2.82
C ALA A 218 -12.12 -10.05 2.84
N LEU A 219 -11.40 -9.01 2.41
CA LEU A 219 -11.95 -7.66 2.29
C LEU A 219 -13.02 -7.56 1.19
N GLY A 220 -12.82 -8.24 0.05
CA GLY A 220 -13.80 -8.29 -1.03
C GLY A 220 -15.11 -8.98 -0.62
N SER A 221 -15.03 -10.01 0.21
CA SER A 221 -16.20 -10.74 0.72
C SER A 221 -17.14 -9.89 1.59
N LEU A 222 -16.67 -8.73 2.09
CA LEU A 222 -17.49 -7.78 2.83
C LEU A 222 -18.48 -7.01 1.92
N PHE A 223 -18.23 -7.01 0.60
CA PHE A 223 -19.04 -6.30 -0.39
C PHE A 223 -19.37 -7.22 -1.60
N PRO A 224 -20.20 -8.25 -1.40
CA PRO A 224 -20.49 -9.25 -2.44
C PRO A 224 -21.14 -8.65 -3.70
N ASP A 225 -21.91 -7.57 -3.55
CA ASP A 225 -22.65 -6.91 -4.65
C ASP A 225 -21.81 -5.93 -5.49
N GLU A 226 -20.56 -5.63 -5.08
CA GLU A 226 -19.66 -4.72 -5.81
C GLU A 226 -18.79 -5.44 -6.86
N HIS A 227 -18.88 -6.77 -6.94
CA HIS A 227 -18.37 -7.49 -8.10
C HIS A 227 -19.19 -7.05 -9.32
N PRO A 228 -18.58 -6.50 -10.38
CA PRO A 228 -19.32 -6.30 -11.61
C PRO A 228 -19.72 -7.68 -12.11
N THR A 229 -20.98 -8.04 -11.91
CA THR A 229 -21.67 -9.12 -12.61
C THR A 229 -21.64 -8.77 -14.09
N GLY A 230 -20.52 -9.05 -14.73
CA GLY A 230 -20.24 -8.80 -16.14
C GLY A 230 -20.25 -10.09 -16.94
N GLU A 231 -21.16 -11.00 -16.62
CA GLU A 231 -21.59 -12.07 -17.52
C GLU A 231 -23.13 -12.12 -17.44
N ARG A 232 -23.77 -11.34 -18.30
CA ARG A 232 -25.12 -11.66 -18.78
C ARG A 232 -25.15 -11.43 -20.28
N GLN A 233 -25.14 -12.59 -20.97
CA GLN A 233 -25.55 -12.89 -22.34
C GLN A 233 -24.69 -12.30 -23.47
#